data_AF-A0A8K0LD46-F1
#
_entry.id   AF-A0A8K0LD46-F1
#
_cell.length_a   1.000
_cell.length_b   1.000
_cell.length_c   1.000
_cell.angle_alpha   90.00
_cell.angle_beta   90.00
_cell.angle_gamma   90.00
#
_symmetry.space_group_name_H-M   'P 1'
#
loop_
_entity.id
_entity.type
_entity.pdbx_description
1 polymer ?
#
loop_
_entity_poly.entity_id
_entity_poly.type
_entity_poly.pdbx_seq_one_letter_code
_entity_poly.pdbx_strand_id
1 'polypeptide(L)'
;MAPWGRLLWAVYLRFEDVIVAQILRSPTFHRGVRRVHRHVEDIRYGRDPNDPLRPGEATAEQKGSTGFFKHFVEELRNQARGKPTEPPPAPPRK
;
A
#
# COMPACT_ATOMS: atom_id res chain seq x y z
N MET A 1 2.02 -36.51 22.51
CA MET A 1 2.06 -35.14 21.95
C MET A 1 1.99 -34.16 23.11
N ALA A 2 3.00 -33.30 23.27
CA ALA A 2 3.03 -32.36 24.39
C ALA A 2 1.78 -31.45 24.36
N PRO A 3 1.01 -31.33 25.46
CA PRO A 3 -0.26 -30.59 25.49
C PRO A 3 -0.09 -29.12 25.08
N TRP A 4 1.07 -28.54 25.37
CA TRP A 4 1.47 -27.21 24.94
C TRP A 4 1.57 -27.04 23.42
N GLY A 5 1.99 -28.08 22.68
CA GLY A 5 2.08 -28.01 21.22
C GLY A 5 0.71 -27.88 20.56
N ARG A 6 -0.32 -28.53 21.13
CA ARG A 6 -1.71 -28.42 20.63
C ARG A 6 -2.30 -27.04 20.93
N LEU A 7 -2.01 -26.47 22.09
CA LEU A 7 -2.44 -25.12 22.44
C LEU A 7 -1.78 -24.05 21.57
N LEU A 8 -0.45 -24.11 21.38
CA LEU A 8 0.28 -23.17 20.52
C LEU A 8 -0.19 -23.26 19.07
N TRP A 9 -0.41 -24.49 18.57
CA TRP A 9 -0.97 -24.71 17.24
C TRP A 9 -2.38 -24.13 17.10
N ALA A 10 -3.25 -24.33 18.09
CA ALA A 10 -4.59 -23.76 18.08
C ALA A 10 -4.57 -22.22 18.12
N VAL A 11 -3.67 -21.61 18.90
CA VAL A 11 -3.50 -20.15 18.94
C VAL A 11 -3.01 -19.62 17.60
N TYR A 12 -2.02 -20.27 17.00
CA TYR A 12 -1.50 -19.91 15.68
C TYR A 12 -2.60 -19.91 14.61
N LEU A 13 -3.37 -20.99 14.51
CA LEU A 13 -4.47 -21.09 13.54
C LEU A 13 -5.52 -20.00 13.72
N ARG A 14 -5.90 -19.70 14.98
CA ARG A 14 -6.85 -18.62 15.27
C ARG A 14 -6.32 -17.24 14.90
N PHE A 15 -5.03 -17.01 15.10
CA PHE A 15 -4.39 -15.77 14.72
C PHE A 15 -4.35 -15.61 13.20
N GLU A 16 -4.01 -16.67 12.48
CA GLU A 16 -4.05 -16.72 11.01
C GLU A 16 -5.46 -16.38 10.48
N ASP A 17 -6.50 -17.04 11.01
CA ASP A 17 -7.89 -16.81 10.60
C ASP A 17 -8.31 -15.33 10.78
N VAL A 18 -7.93 -14.72 11.91
CA VAL A 18 -8.26 -13.31 12.20
C VAL A 18 -7.54 -12.38 11.22
N ILE A 19 -6.26 -12.61 10.94
CA ILE A 19 -5.50 -11.81 9.99
C ILE A 19 -6.08 -11.95 8.58
N VAL A 20 -6.35 -13.18 8.14
CA VAL A 20 -6.91 -13.45 6.82
C VAL A 20 -8.28 -12.78 6.69
N ALA A 21 -9.14 -12.90 7.69
CA ALA A 21 -10.44 -12.22 7.71
C ALA A 21 -10.30 -10.69 7.65
N GLN A 22 -9.34 -10.12 8.36
CA GLN A 22 -9.07 -8.68 8.36
C GLN A 22 -8.55 -8.18 7.00
N ILE A 23 -7.62 -8.93 6.40
CA ILE A 23 -7.05 -8.63 5.09
C ILE A 23 -8.14 -8.71 4.00
N LEU A 24 -8.96 -9.76 4.01
CA LEU A 24 -10.07 -9.94 3.07
C LEU A 24 -11.19 -8.92 3.25
N ARG A 25 -11.40 -8.38 4.46
CA ARG A 25 -12.33 -7.27 4.66
C ARG A 25 -11.79 -5.93 4.18
N SER A 26 -10.47 -5.80 4.01
CA SER A 26 -9.85 -4.54 3.62
C SER A 26 -10.01 -4.25 2.12
N PRO A 27 -10.65 -3.13 1.73
CA PRO A 27 -10.79 -2.76 0.31
C PRO A 27 -9.44 -2.44 -0.35
N THR A 28 -8.45 -2.07 0.45
CA THR A 28 -7.08 -1.76 0.01
C THR A 28 -6.34 -3.00 -0.46
N PHE A 29 -6.49 -4.13 0.25
CA PHE A 29 -5.92 -5.40 -0.16
C PHE A 29 -6.46 -5.83 -1.53
N HIS A 30 -7.78 -5.79 -1.71
CA HIS A 30 -8.40 -6.10 -3.00
C HIS A 30 -7.91 -5.20 -4.13
N ARG A 31 -7.74 -3.88 -3.87
CA ARG A 31 -7.15 -2.95 -4.84
C ARG A 31 -5.70 -3.30 -5.16
N GLY A 32 -4.93 -3.74 -4.17
CA GLY A 32 -3.55 -4.21 -4.34
C GLY A 32 -3.47 -5.46 -5.20
N VAL A 33 -4.23 -6.50 -4.84
CA VAL A 33 -4.32 -7.76 -5.61
C VAL A 33 -4.75 -7.47 -7.05
N ARG A 34 -5.73 -6.58 -7.24
CA ARG A 34 -6.18 -6.17 -8.59
C ARG A 34 -5.11 -5.46 -9.40
N ARG A 35 -4.13 -4.78 -8.78
CA ARG A 35 -2.98 -4.19 -9.50
C ARG A 35 -1.96 -5.26 -9.87
N VAL A 36 -1.68 -6.19 -8.96
CA VAL A 36 -0.73 -7.28 -9.19
C VAL A 36 -1.25 -8.22 -10.28
N HIS A 37 -2.52 -8.62 -10.20
CA HIS A 37 -3.16 -9.45 -11.21
C HIS A 37 -3.05 -8.83 -12.60
N ARG A 38 -3.46 -7.56 -12.73
CA ARG A 38 -3.35 -6.82 -13.99
C ARG A 38 -1.91 -6.72 -14.48
N HIS A 39 -0.95 -6.49 -13.59
CA HIS A 39 0.47 -6.43 -13.98
C HIS A 39 0.98 -7.77 -14.52
N VAL A 40 0.61 -8.89 -13.89
CA VAL A 40 0.98 -10.23 -14.37
C VAL A 40 0.30 -10.54 -15.70
N GLU A 41 -0.95 -10.14 -15.86
CA GLU A 41 -1.75 -10.31 -17.07
C GLU A 41 -1.17 -9.50 -18.23
N ASP A 42 -0.80 -8.23 -17.99
CA ASP A 42 -0.12 -7.35 -18.95
C ASP A 42 1.21 -7.97 -19.42
N ILE A 43 1.98 -8.57 -18.50
CA ILE A 43 3.26 -9.22 -18.82
C ILE A 43 3.05 -10.47 -19.67
N ARG A 44 2.01 -11.26 -19.36
CA ARG A 44 1.81 -12.58 -19.96
C ARG A 44 1.09 -12.52 -21.32
N TYR A 45 0.11 -11.65 -21.45
CA TYR A 45 -0.77 -11.58 -22.62
C TYR A 45 -0.60 -10.29 -23.42
N GLY A 46 0.19 -9.33 -22.91
CA GLY A 46 0.28 -8.00 -23.48
C GLY A 46 -0.86 -7.10 -22.99
N ARG A 47 -0.82 -5.84 -23.39
CA ARG A 47 -1.78 -4.84 -22.95
C ARG A 47 -3.08 -4.91 -23.74
N ASP A 48 -4.21 -4.90 -23.06
CA ASP A 48 -5.52 -4.77 -23.72
C ASP A 48 -5.63 -3.39 -24.39
N PRO A 49 -5.85 -3.31 -25.72
CA PRO A 49 -5.96 -2.06 -26.45
C PRO A 49 -7.18 -1.21 -26.05
N ASN A 50 -8.14 -1.75 -25.29
CA ASN A 50 -9.35 -1.04 -24.85
C ASN A 50 -9.30 -0.58 -23.38
N ASP A 51 -8.25 -0.91 -22.61
CA ASP A 51 -8.14 -0.47 -21.22
C ASP A 51 -7.77 1.03 -21.17
N PRO A 52 -8.51 1.90 -20.46
CA PRO A 52 -8.14 3.31 -20.32
C PRO A 52 -6.70 3.49 -19.80
N LEU A 53 -6.01 4.52 -20.31
CA LEU A 53 -4.62 4.81 -19.92
C LEU A 53 -4.48 4.91 -18.41
N ARG A 54 -3.48 4.23 -17.85
CA ARG A 54 -3.26 4.23 -16.40
C ARG A 54 -2.58 5.54 -16.00
N PRO A 55 -2.88 6.05 -14.78
CA PRO A 55 -2.14 7.18 -14.24
C PRO A 55 -0.65 6.83 -14.17
N GLY A 56 0.17 7.54 -14.97
CA GLY A 56 1.62 7.32 -15.12
C GLY A 56 2.08 6.78 -16.48
N GLU A 57 1.18 6.46 -17.40
CA GLU A 57 1.54 6.17 -18.79
C GLU A 57 1.65 7.44 -19.62
N ALA A 58 2.42 7.39 -20.71
CA ALA A 58 3.04 8.51 -21.43
C ALA A 58 2.12 9.63 -21.99
N THR A 59 0.84 9.65 -21.63
CA THR A 59 -0.11 10.72 -21.97
C THR A 59 -0.91 11.25 -20.78
N ALA A 60 -0.73 10.71 -19.57
CA ALA A 60 -1.29 11.30 -18.36
C ALA A 60 -0.31 12.35 -17.83
N GLU A 61 -0.74 13.63 -17.76
CA GLU A 61 0.01 14.69 -17.08
C GLU A 61 0.50 14.19 -15.70
N GLN A 62 1.80 13.98 -15.57
CA GLN A 62 2.41 13.54 -14.33
C GLN A 62 2.59 14.75 -13.41
N LYS A 63 1.49 15.28 -12.85
CA LYS A 63 1.57 16.29 -11.79
C LYS A 63 1.93 15.63 -10.45
N GLY A 64 3.22 15.40 -10.24
CA GLY A 64 3.87 15.54 -8.92
C GLY A 64 3.73 14.43 -7.87
N SER A 65 3.62 13.14 -8.23
CA SER A 65 3.37 12.09 -7.22
C SER A 65 4.59 11.55 -6.47
N THR A 66 5.79 12.10 -6.64
CA THR A 66 7.03 11.54 -6.03
C THR A 66 7.29 12.00 -4.59
N GLY A 67 6.50 12.95 -4.05
CA GLY A 67 6.79 13.60 -2.77
C GLY A 67 6.19 12.92 -1.52
N PHE A 68 4.95 12.42 -1.60
CA PHE A 68 4.18 12.09 -0.40
C PHE A 68 4.83 11.03 0.50
N PHE A 69 5.24 9.89 -0.07
CA PHE A 69 5.78 8.80 0.73
C PHE A 69 7.13 9.15 1.37
N LYS A 70 7.97 9.91 0.65
CA LYS A 70 9.24 10.43 1.16
C LYS A 70 9.00 11.36 2.36
N HIS A 71 8.08 12.32 2.22
CA HIS A 71 7.73 13.25 3.29
C HIS A 71 7.07 12.56 4.48
N PHE A 72 6.24 11.54 4.24
CA PHE A 72 5.58 10.76 5.28
C PHE A 72 6.58 9.97 6.15
N VAL A 73 7.55 9.29 5.53
CA VAL A 73 8.59 8.55 6.25
C VAL A 73 9.54 9.51 6.98
N GLU A 74 9.85 10.65 6.37
CA GLU A 74 10.67 11.70 6.97
C GLU A 74 10.01 12.30 8.22
N GLU A 75 8.70 12.56 8.16
CA GLU A 75 7.94 13.07 9.29
C GLU A 75 7.82 12.04 10.43
N LEU A 76 7.57 10.76 10.13
CA LEU A 76 7.59 9.70 11.14
C LEU A 76 8.96 9.59 11.85
N ARG A 77 10.05 9.71 11.09
CA ARG A 77 11.41 9.71 11.65
C ARG A 77 11.68 10.94 12.51
N ASN A 78 11.18 12.10 12.09
CA ASN A 78 11.37 13.37 12.79
C ASN A 78 10.54 13.43 14.08
N GLN A 79 9.32 12.88 14.10
CA GLN A 79 8.51 12.71 15.30
C GLN A 79 9.15 11.74 16.30
N ALA A 80 9.71 10.62 15.83
CA ALA A 80 10.44 9.68 16.69
C ALA A 80 11.71 10.31 17.32
N ARG A 81 12.29 11.34 16.68
CA ARG A 81 13.45 12.09 17.18
C ARG A 81 13.08 13.32 18.03
N GLY A 82 11.79 13.57 18.26
CA GLY A 82 11.30 14.69 19.07
C GLY A 82 11.51 16.07 18.44
N LYS A 83 11.72 16.15 17.11
CA LYS A 83 11.86 17.42 16.38
C LYS A 83 10.85 17.46 15.23
N PRO A 84 9.62 17.95 15.47
CA PRO A 84 8.64 18.13 14.41
C PRO A 84 9.16 19.11 13.35
N THR A 85 8.88 18.85 12.08
CA THR A 85 9.22 19.79 10.99
C THR A 85 8.17 20.91 10.93
N GLU A 86 8.58 22.18 10.92
CA GLU A 86 7.63 23.30 10.75
C GLU A 86 6.94 23.26 9.38
N PRO A 87 5.64 23.60 9.28
CA PRO A 87 4.94 23.60 8.00
C PRO A 87 5.56 24.64 7.06
N PRO A 88 5.69 24.33 5.75
CA PRO A 88 6.24 25.28 4.78
C PRO A 88 5.38 26.56 4.73
N PRO A 89 5.99 27.74 4.49
CA PRO A 89 5.26 28.99 4.39
C PRO A 89 4.20 28.91 3.27
N ALA A 90 3.04 29.51 3.54
CA ALA A 90 1.92 29.49 2.60
C ALA A 90 2.37 30.00 1.21
N PRO A 91 1.92 29.35 0.12
CA PRO A 91 2.30 29.77 -1.22
C PRO A 91 1.85 31.22 -1.46
N PRO A 92 2.65 32.03 -2.18
CA PRO A 92 2.33 33.44 -2.40
C PRO A 92 0.98 33.55 -3.11
N ARG A 93 0.09 34.36 -2.54
CA ARG A 93 -1.19 34.71 -3.17
C ARG A 93 -0.87 35.54 -4.42
N LYS A 94 -1.28 35.04 -5.59
CA LYS A 94 -1.24 35.79 -6.84
C LYS A 94 -2.35 36.83 -6.86
#